data_AF-A0A7K2YU49-F1
#
_entry.id   AF-A0A7K2YU49-F1
#
_cell.length_a   1.000
_cell.length_b   1.000
_cell.length_c   1.000
_cell.angle_alpha   90.00
_cell.angle_beta   90.00
_cell.angle_gamma   90.00
#
_symmetry.space_group_name_H-M   'P 1'
#
loop_
_entity.id
_entity.type
_entity.pdbx_description
1 polymer ?
#
loop_
_entity_poly.entity_id
_entity_poly.type
_entity_poly.pdbx_seq_one_letter_code
_entity_poly.pdbx_strand_id
1 'polypeptide(L)'
;VPTRGGDAWLPAFGRASLPGLATWDTAEVVRHAGRLTLRAGGAEVRVPIRPELPVPGWRPARRLRFGPRGGAGTVLLDDLGFHRVLPVDPAHAGPPLDAEAAERWARLLDDAWPVLCAADPQCASDVRSLLRSVEPVPASSPFLAESATSGDGVGAVAGSDPGNAVELAATLTHEAQHSKLGMLMHLYRLVDQETEDRFYAPWRHDPRPLRGMLQGIYAFMGVARFWRGHRLGDLSGASDPHAGLAAFEFALWRRQLAVALAGLGDQPELRPLGRRFVELLGDVVDGWQEERLPAAAQVAADRVAADHSVRWRLHHLAPHPELVAALAGDPSRVDEVALFAGRGPALEPDPRVPSLNVWWSLTRSGLGARTGPGPDENSVDGPRGEADRLARGRSRIPDVRPADLVLLRGDVDRATALYAAEITRARAEGRGPRASAGAWAGLRLTLETGRGPVDAARALWFQPELVAAVYAAVLD
;
A
#
# COMPACT_ATOMS: atom_id res chain seq x y z
N VAL A 1 18.50 -29.13 13.52
CA VAL A 1 17.61 -28.10 12.92
C VAL A 1 16.18 -28.61 12.93
N PRO A 2 15.17 -27.75 13.15
CA PRO A 2 13.78 -28.18 13.09
C PRO A 2 13.41 -28.65 11.68
N THR A 3 12.51 -29.61 11.59
CA THR A 3 11.89 -30.05 10.34
C THR A 3 10.38 -29.89 10.40
N ARG A 4 9.77 -29.70 9.23
CA ARG A 4 8.31 -29.68 9.09
C ARG A 4 7.89 -30.51 7.89
N GLY A 5 7.04 -31.51 8.13
CA GLY A 5 6.52 -32.39 7.07
C GLY A 5 7.63 -33.11 6.28
N GLY A 6 8.73 -33.47 6.94
CA GLY A 6 9.89 -34.08 6.30
C GLY A 6 10.88 -33.11 5.67
N ASP A 7 10.61 -31.80 5.63
CA ASP A 7 11.57 -30.82 5.08
C ASP A 7 12.40 -30.16 6.19
N ALA A 8 13.70 -29.97 5.94
CA ALA A 8 14.64 -29.25 6.78
C ALA A 8 15.24 -28.07 6.01
N TRP A 9 15.20 -26.87 6.58
CA TRP A 9 15.73 -25.66 5.95
C TRP A 9 17.08 -25.27 6.53
N LEU A 10 18.03 -24.98 5.65
CA LEU A 10 19.27 -24.29 5.97
C LEU A 10 19.18 -22.87 5.41
N PRO A 11 18.97 -21.84 6.27
CA PRO A 11 18.76 -20.46 5.84
C PRO A 11 19.82 -19.99 4.83
N ALA A 12 19.37 -19.38 3.73
CA ALA A 12 20.20 -18.90 2.62
C ALA A 12 21.01 -19.97 1.83
N PHE A 13 20.85 -21.27 2.14
CA PHE A 13 21.53 -22.37 1.44
C PHE A 13 20.55 -23.26 0.66
N GLY A 14 19.46 -23.73 1.29
CA GLY A 14 18.52 -24.62 0.63
C GLY A 14 17.65 -25.43 1.58
N ARG A 15 16.88 -26.35 0.99
CA ARG A 15 15.94 -27.25 1.68
C ARG A 15 16.30 -28.69 1.41
N ALA A 16 16.46 -29.48 2.47
CA ALA A 16 16.58 -30.92 2.40
C ALA A 16 15.23 -31.61 2.61
N SER A 17 14.92 -32.62 1.81
CA SER A 17 13.72 -33.44 1.96
C SER A 17 14.10 -34.81 2.55
N LEU A 18 13.59 -35.08 3.75
CA LEU A 18 13.83 -36.22 4.61
C LEU A 18 12.46 -36.90 4.84
N PRO A 19 12.01 -37.78 3.93
CA PRO A 19 10.68 -38.39 4.02
C PRO A 19 10.55 -39.31 5.23
N GLY A 20 9.32 -39.50 5.71
CA GLY A 20 9.02 -40.41 6.82
C GLY A 20 9.11 -39.79 8.21
N LEU A 21 9.36 -38.48 8.32
CA LEU A 21 9.30 -37.75 9.59
C LEU A 21 7.87 -37.31 9.92
N ALA A 22 7.62 -37.09 11.21
CA ALA A 22 6.39 -36.46 11.68
C ALA A 22 6.27 -35.02 11.14
N THR A 23 5.07 -34.43 11.27
CA THR A 23 4.84 -33.04 10.86
C THR A 23 5.78 -32.06 11.55
N TRP A 24 6.18 -32.33 12.80
CA TRP A 24 7.18 -31.57 13.54
C TRP A 24 8.23 -32.55 14.07
N ASP A 25 9.49 -32.37 13.66
CA ASP A 25 10.60 -33.21 14.09
C ASP A 25 11.92 -32.41 14.02
N THR A 26 13.06 -33.08 14.11
CA THR A 26 14.38 -32.49 13.99
C THR A 26 15.29 -33.32 13.08
N ALA A 27 16.19 -32.63 12.38
CA ALA A 27 17.27 -33.25 11.62
C ALA A 27 18.62 -32.84 12.20
N GLU A 28 19.53 -33.81 12.30
CA GLU A 28 20.92 -33.60 12.64
C GLU A 28 21.67 -33.06 11.42
N VAL A 29 22.51 -32.03 11.62
CA VAL A 29 23.36 -31.47 10.58
C VAL A 29 24.81 -31.84 10.91
N VAL A 30 25.40 -32.73 10.12
CA VAL A 30 26.77 -33.23 10.31
C VAL A 30 27.69 -32.59 9.28
N ARG A 31 28.80 -32.00 9.74
CA ARG A 31 29.87 -31.52 8.87
C ARG A 31 31.11 -32.40 9.05
N HIS A 32 31.53 -33.08 7.98
CA HIS A 32 32.73 -33.91 8.00
C HIS A 32 33.52 -33.74 6.70
N ALA A 33 34.84 -33.56 6.80
CA ALA A 33 35.75 -33.35 5.66
C ALA A 33 35.23 -32.28 4.65
N GLY A 34 34.65 -31.20 5.15
CA GLY A 34 34.10 -30.11 4.34
C GLY A 34 32.75 -30.40 3.67
N ARG A 35 32.14 -31.56 3.92
CA ARG A 35 30.83 -31.94 3.38
C ARG A 35 29.76 -31.83 4.46
N LEU A 36 28.59 -31.32 4.06
CA LEU A 36 27.44 -31.15 4.94
C LEU A 36 26.42 -32.25 4.65
N THR A 37 25.86 -32.86 5.69
CA THR A 37 24.89 -33.94 5.58
C THR A 37 23.78 -33.73 6.59
N LEU A 38 22.52 -33.85 6.15
CA LEU A 38 21.35 -33.79 7.02
C LEU A 38 20.81 -35.21 7.23
N ARG A 39 20.51 -35.57 8.47
CA ARG A 39 20.05 -36.91 8.86
C ARG A 39 18.84 -36.84 9.78
N ALA A 40 17.82 -37.65 9.51
CA ALA A 40 16.66 -37.82 10.37
C ALA A 40 15.91 -39.09 9.99
N GLY A 41 15.36 -39.84 10.94
CA GLY A 41 14.44 -40.97 10.66
C GLY A 41 14.98 -42.04 9.70
N GLY A 42 16.32 -42.24 9.63
CA GLY A 42 16.96 -43.14 8.68
C GLY A 42 17.19 -42.58 7.27
N ALA A 43 16.66 -41.39 6.97
CA ALA A 43 16.94 -40.65 5.74
C ALA A 43 18.23 -39.83 5.86
N GLU A 44 18.98 -39.72 4.76
CA GLU A 44 20.21 -38.92 4.66
C GLU A 44 20.19 -38.10 3.38
N VAL A 45 20.42 -36.79 3.50
CA VAL A 45 20.63 -35.88 2.36
C VAL A 45 22.04 -35.31 2.44
N ARG A 46 22.84 -35.56 1.39
CA ARG A 46 24.19 -35.00 1.25
C ARG A 46 24.12 -33.71 0.47
N VAL A 47 24.48 -32.60 1.11
CA VAL A 47 24.57 -31.31 0.42
C VAL A 47 25.82 -31.33 -0.48
N PRO A 48 25.69 -30.96 -1.76
CA PRO A 48 26.83 -30.90 -2.66
C PRO A 48 27.85 -29.85 -2.19
N ILE A 49 29.12 -30.03 -2.57
CA ILE A 49 30.19 -29.06 -2.26
C ILE A 49 29.84 -27.66 -2.76
N ARG A 50 29.08 -27.58 -3.86
CA ARG A 50 28.43 -26.39 -4.39
C ARG A 50 26.94 -26.44 -4.03
N PRO A 51 26.51 -25.86 -2.89
CA PRO A 51 25.13 -25.97 -2.40
C PRO A 51 24.08 -25.40 -3.34
N GLU A 52 24.48 -24.57 -4.30
CA GLU A 52 23.66 -24.03 -5.38
C GLU A 52 23.25 -25.05 -6.43
N LEU A 53 23.86 -26.25 -6.44
CA LEU A 53 23.51 -27.32 -7.37
C LEU A 53 22.40 -28.21 -6.79
N PRO A 54 21.35 -28.52 -7.56
CA PRO A 54 20.33 -29.46 -7.13
C PRO A 54 20.88 -30.90 -7.14
N VAL A 55 20.53 -31.68 -6.13
CA VAL A 55 20.75 -33.14 -6.08
C VAL A 55 19.50 -33.81 -5.47
N PRO A 56 19.29 -35.13 -5.63
CA PRO A 56 18.15 -35.81 -5.02
C PRO A 56 18.04 -35.51 -3.51
N GLY A 57 16.86 -35.07 -3.08
CA GLY A 57 16.60 -34.68 -1.68
C GLY A 57 17.12 -33.29 -1.29
N TRP A 58 17.80 -32.53 -2.17
CA TRP A 58 18.31 -31.18 -1.89
C TRP A 58 17.83 -30.18 -2.95
N ARG A 59 17.08 -29.17 -2.51
CA ARG A 59 16.69 -28.01 -3.33
C ARG A 59 17.54 -26.79 -2.92
N PRO A 60 18.39 -26.26 -3.81
CA PRO A 60 19.24 -25.11 -3.50
C PRO A 60 18.39 -23.83 -3.39
N ALA A 61 18.78 -22.92 -2.51
CA ALA A 61 18.21 -21.58 -2.50
C ALA A 61 18.72 -20.77 -3.69
N ARG A 62 17.84 -20.00 -4.32
CA ARG A 62 18.17 -19.23 -5.52
C ARG A 62 18.73 -17.87 -5.16
N ARG A 63 19.77 -17.46 -5.88
CA ARG A 63 20.42 -16.15 -5.72
C ARG A 63 20.32 -15.38 -7.02
N LEU A 64 19.68 -14.22 -6.98
CA LEU A 64 19.54 -13.34 -8.13
C LEU A 64 20.62 -12.26 -8.07
N ARG A 65 21.33 -12.06 -9.18
CA ARG A 65 22.22 -10.92 -9.37
C ARG A 65 21.45 -9.84 -10.11
N PHE A 66 21.77 -8.59 -9.80
CA PHE A 66 21.10 -7.45 -10.43
C PHE A 66 22.06 -6.30 -10.71
N GLY A 67 21.61 -5.40 -11.57
CA GLY A 67 22.34 -4.25 -12.06
C GLY A 67 23.32 -4.60 -13.17
N PRO A 68 24.01 -3.60 -13.76
CA PRO A 68 24.83 -3.80 -14.96
C PRO A 68 25.80 -4.97 -14.81
N ARG A 69 25.62 -6.00 -15.67
CA ARG A 69 26.39 -7.26 -15.66
C ARG A 69 26.34 -8.04 -14.33
N GLY A 70 25.29 -7.85 -13.53
CA GLY A 70 25.12 -8.43 -12.20
C GLY A 70 26.06 -7.85 -11.13
N GLY A 71 26.61 -6.65 -11.35
CA GLY A 71 27.63 -6.04 -10.49
C GLY A 71 27.10 -5.22 -9.32
N ALA A 72 25.80 -4.92 -9.26
CA ALA A 72 25.26 -4.09 -8.18
C ALA A 72 25.14 -4.88 -6.86
N GLY A 73 24.68 -6.13 -6.92
CA GLY A 73 24.54 -6.96 -5.75
C GLY A 73 23.98 -8.35 -6.02
N THR A 74 23.71 -9.08 -4.94
CA THR A 74 23.08 -10.40 -4.97
C THR A 74 22.01 -10.46 -3.89
N VAL A 75 20.82 -10.93 -4.25
CA VAL A 75 19.69 -11.13 -3.33
C VAL A 75 19.27 -12.60 -3.31
N LEU A 76 18.83 -13.08 -2.15
CA LEU A 76 18.23 -14.41 -2.01
C LEU A 76 16.77 -14.35 -2.49
N LEU A 77 16.37 -15.22 -3.41
CA LEU A 77 14.96 -15.45 -3.70
C LEU A 77 14.47 -16.52 -2.72
N ASP A 78 13.73 -16.10 -1.69
CA ASP A 78 13.29 -16.96 -0.59
C ASP A 78 11.95 -17.65 -0.91
N ASP A 79 11.97 -18.50 -1.94
CA ASP A 79 10.81 -19.30 -2.36
C ASP A 79 10.71 -20.64 -1.61
N LEU A 80 11.71 -20.95 -0.78
CA LEU A 80 11.83 -22.24 -0.10
C LEU A 80 11.31 -22.25 1.33
N GLY A 81 11.43 -21.13 2.05
CA GLY A 81 11.28 -21.07 3.50
C GLY A 81 9.87 -21.35 4.03
N PHE A 82 9.80 -22.02 5.18
CA PHE A 82 8.61 -22.04 6.03
C PHE A 82 8.48 -20.75 6.87
N HIS A 83 9.60 -20.12 7.18
CA HIS A 83 9.65 -18.85 7.91
C HIS A 83 9.40 -17.70 6.96
N ARG A 84 8.13 -17.30 6.83
CA ARG A 84 7.67 -16.25 5.93
C ARG A 84 7.64 -14.89 6.64
N VAL A 85 8.03 -13.83 5.94
CA VAL A 85 7.93 -12.43 6.39
C VAL A 85 6.46 -12.05 6.58
N LEU A 86 5.60 -12.46 5.64
CA LEU A 86 4.15 -12.36 5.80
C LEU A 86 3.59 -13.69 6.30
N PRO A 87 2.79 -13.71 7.38
CA PRO A 87 2.15 -14.93 7.84
C PRO A 87 1.07 -15.35 6.84
N VAL A 88 1.45 -16.17 5.85
CA VAL A 88 0.53 -16.85 4.94
C VAL A 88 0.10 -18.15 5.60
N ASP A 89 -1.19 -18.49 5.49
CA ASP A 89 -1.66 -19.82 5.87
C ASP A 89 -0.82 -20.88 5.13
N PRO A 90 -0.17 -21.82 5.83
CA PRO A 90 0.65 -22.84 5.20
C PRO A 90 -0.07 -23.65 4.11
N ALA A 91 -1.40 -23.78 4.18
CA ALA A 91 -2.19 -24.42 3.12
C ALA A 91 -2.22 -23.61 1.81
N HIS A 92 -1.95 -22.31 1.89
CA HIS A 92 -1.97 -21.33 0.81
C HIS A 92 -0.57 -20.86 0.38
N ALA A 93 0.50 -21.35 1.01
CA ALA A 93 1.88 -20.93 0.74
C ALA A 93 2.41 -21.31 -0.66
N GLY A 94 1.63 -22.06 -1.46
CA GLY A 94 1.96 -22.48 -2.82
C GLY A 94 3.16 -23.44 -2.88
N PRO A 95 3.37 -24.12 -4.02
CA PRO A 95 4.65 -24.78 -4.27
C PRO A 95 5.75 -23.72 -4.43
N PRO A 96 7.03 -24.08 -4.19
CA PRO A 96 8.15 -23.23 -4.56
C PRO A 96 8.07 -22.83 -6.04
N LEU A 97 8.56 -21.63 -6.38
CA LEU A 97 8.50 -21.13 -7.75
C LEU A 97 9.15 -22.10 -8.75
N ASP A 98 8.56 -22.22 -9.93
CA ASP A 98 9.20 -22.89 -11.06
C ASP A 98 10.39 -22.08 -11.61
N ALA A 99 11.00 -22.53 -12.70
CA ALA A 99 12.15 -21.84 -13.29
C ALA A 99 11.74 -20.53 -13.98
N GLU A 100 10.60 -20.50 -14.67
CA GLU A 100 10.13 -19.35 -15.43
C GLU A 100 9.78 -18.18 -14.52
N ALA A 101 9.07 -18.43 -13.42
CA ALA A 101 8.74 -17.42 -12.42
C ALA A 101 10.00 -16.86 -11.74
N ALA A 102 10.98 -17.72 -11.42
CA ALA A 102 12.24 -17.26 -10.84
C ALA A 102 13.06 -16.40 -11.83
N GLU A 103 13.07 -16.75 -13.11
CA GLU A 103 13.69 -15.94 -14.16
C GLU A 103 12.96 -14.61 -14.38
N ARG A 104 11.63 -14.58 -14.25
CA ARG A 104 10.85 -13.33 -14.28
C ARG A 104 11.28 -12.39 -13.16
N TRP A 105 11.42 -12.89 -11.93
CA TRP A 105 11.96 -12.11 -10.80
C TRP A 105 13.38 -11.60 -11.08
N ALA A 106 14.25 -12.43 -11.66
CA ALA A 106 15.59 -12.01 -12.02
C ALA A 106 15.59 -10.85 -13.03
N ARG A 107 14.79 -10.96 -14.11
CA ARG A 107 14.65 -9.91 -15.12
C ARG A 107 14.09 -8.62 -14.51
N LEU A 108 13.02 -8.70 -13.74
CA LEU A 108 12.41 -7.53 -13.12
C LEU A 108 13.35 -6.81 -12.18
N LEU A 109 14.12 -7.54 -11.38
CA LEU A 109 15.10 -6.92 -10.49
C LEU A 109 16.22 -6.23 -11.27
N ASP A 110 16.66 -6.83 -12.38
CA ASP A 110 17.68 -6.24 -13.25
C ASP A 110 17.16 -4.98 -13.97
N ASP A 111 15.91 -5.00 -14.44
CA ASP A 111 15.24 -3.88 -15.09
C ASP A 111 14.86 -2.75 -14.11
N ALA A 112 14.50 -3.10 -12.86
CA ALA A 112 14.14 -2.13 -11.82
C ALA A 112 15.35 -1.36 -11.29
N TRP A 113 16.53 -1.97 -11.30
CA TRP A 113 17.75 -1.37 -10.79
C TRP A 113 18.13 -0.04 -11.46
N PRO A 114 18.23 0.07 -12.81
CA PRO A 114 18.54 1.34 -13.47
C PRO A 114 17.44 2.39 -13.25
N VAL A 115 16.17 1.98 -13.18
CA VAL A 115 15.04 2.88 -12.87
C VAL A 115 15.23 3.50 -11.48
N LEU A 116 15.54 2.67 -10.48
CA LEU A 116 15.81 3.12 -9.12
C LEU A 116 17.04 4.03 -9.05
N CYS A 117 18.12 3.68 -9.75
CA CYS A 117 19.33 4.51 -9.77
C CYS A 117 19.09 5.89 -10.37
N ALA A 118 18.28 5.99 -11.43
CA ALA A 118 17.96 7.25 -12.09
C ALA A 118 17.01 8.10 -11.25
N ALA A 119 15.96 7.49 -10.69
CA ALA A 119 14.97 8.18 -9.89
C ALA A 119 15.53 8.61 -8.52
N ASP A 120 16.33 7.76 -7.89
CA ASP A 120 16.76 7.96 -6.52
C ASP A 120 18.11 7.27 -6.21
N PRO A 121 19.24 7.93 -6.52
CA PRO A 121 20.58 7.37 -6.30
C PRO A 121 20.86 7.00 -4.83
N GLN A 122 20.34 7.77 -3.88
CA GLN A 122 20.52 7.48 -2.45
C GLN A 122 19.73 6.24 -2.05
N CYS A 123 18.49 6.09 -2.53
CA CYS A 123 17.71 4.88 -2.28
C CYS A 123 18.34 3.65 -2.95
N ALA A 124 18.89 3.78 -4.16
CA ALA A 124 19.65 2.70 -4.79
C ALA A 124 20.82 2.23 -3.90
N SER A 125 21.57 3.17 -3.31
CA SER A 125 22.63 2.85 -2.33
C SER A 125 22.07 2.13 -1.10
N ASP A 126 20.94 2.60 -0.57
CA ASP A 126 20.28 1.99 0.58
C ASP A 126 19.82 0.56 0.25
N VAL A 127 19.14 0.33 -0.88
CA VAL A 127 18.70 -0.99 -1.36
C VAL A 127 19.89 -1.93 -1.56
N ARG A 128 20.96 -1.49 -2.21
CA ARG A 128 22.18 -2.29 -2.37
C ARG A 128 22.78 -2.70 -1.03
N SER A 129 22.72 -1.81 -0.05
CA SER A 129 23.31 -2.04 1.28
C SER A 129 22.41 -2.89 2.17
N LEU A 130 21.09 -2.79 2.05
CA LEU A 130 20.12 -3.38 2.97
C LEU A 130 19.46 -4.64 2.43
N LEU A 131 19.13 -4.73 1.14
CA LEU A 131 18.40 -5.87 0.59
C LEU A 131 19.19 -7.17 0.76
N ARG A 132 18.54 -8.20 1.32
CA ARG A 132 19.12 -9.53 1.57
C ARG A 132 18.30 -10.63 0.94
N SER A 133 16.97 -10.56 1.06
CA SER A 133 16.06 -11.52 0.45
C SER A 133 14.80 -10.87 -0.10
N VAL A 134 14.27 -11.48 -1.15
CA VAL A 134 12.93 -11.24 -1.67
C VAL A 134 12.16 -12.55 -1.53
N GLU A 135 11.07 -12.51 -0.78
CA GLU A 135 10.10 -13.58 -0.61
C GLU A 135 8.91 -13.30 -1.53
N PRO A 136 8.74 -14.10 -2.60
CA PRO A 136 7.58 -13.96 -3.48
C PRO A 136 6.31 -14.41 -2.75
N VAL A 137 5.30 -13.56 -2.75
CA VAL A 137 3.97 -13.86 -2.22
C VAL A 137 2.99 -13.95 -3.39
N PRO A 138 2.02 -14.87 -3.39
CA PRO A 138 0.96 -14.86 -4.39
C PRO A 138 0.23 -13.50 -4.40
N ALA A 139 0.02 -12.91 -5.57
CA ALA A 139 -0.73 -11.66 -5.66
C ALA A 139 -2.20 -11.88 -5.28
N SER A 140 -2.70 -11.09 -4.32
CA SER A 140 -4.12 -11.06 -3.96
C SER A 140 -4.98 -10.30 -5.00
N SER A 141 -4.36 -9.35 -5.71
CA SER A 141 -4.98 -8.54 -6.77
C SER A 141 -3.95 -8.05 -7.80
N PRO A 142 -4.28 -7.96 -9.11
CA PRO A 142 -3.36 -7.46 -10.14
C PRO A 142 -2.94 -5.99 -9.99
N PHE A 143 -3.64 -5.21 -9.16
CA PHE A 143 -3.50 -3.75 -9.08
C PHE A 143 -2.88 -3.27 -7.77
N LEU A 144 -2.72 -4.17 -6.80
CA LEU A 144 -2.18 -3.85 -5.48
C LEU A 144 -0.93 -4.69 -5.29
N ALA A 145 0.23 -4.04 -5.41
CA ALA A 145 1.47 -4.63 -4.95
C ALA A 145 1.41 -4.68 -3.42
N GLU A 146 1.22 -5.89 -2.87
CA GLU A 146 1.31 -6.10 -1.43
C GLU A 146 2.77 -6.40 -1.10
N SER A 147 3.32 -5.66 -0.14
CA SER A 147 4.66 -5.91 0.35
C SER A 147 4.74 -5.69 1.85
N ALA A 148 5.72 -6.32 2.47
CA ALA A 148 6.06 -6.11 3.85
C ALA A 148 7.53 -6.42 4.11
N THR A 149 8.09 -5.71 5.08
CA THR A 149 9.41 -5.96 5.63
C THR A 149 9.25 -6.54 7.04
N SER A 150 10.04 -7.57 7.36
CA SER A 150 10.10 -8.08 8.73
C SER A 150 10.88 -7.13 9.63
N GLY A 151 10.29 -6.73 10.75
CA GLY A 151 10.99 -5.95 11.79
C GLY A 151 12.16 -6.70 12.41
N ASP A 152 12.10 -8.03 12.45
CA ASP A 152 13.15 -8.91 12.98
C ASP A 152 14.12 -9.40 11.89
N GLY A 153 13.85 -9.06 10.62
CA GLY A 153 14.61 -9.49 9.44
C GLY A 153 14.94 -8.32 8.53
N VAL A 154 15.78 -7.39 9.01
CA VAL A 154 16.24 -6.23 8.23
C VAL A 154 16.74 -6.66 6.84
N GLY A 155 16.18 -6.07 5.79
CA GLY A 155 16.53 -6.40 4.41
C GLY A 155 15.81 -7.60 3.80
N ALA A 156 14.91 -8.25 4.54
CA ALA A 156 14.00 -9.26 4.00
C ALA A 156 12.68 -8.59 3.58
N VAL A 157 12.37 -8.72 2.29
CA VAL A 157 11.18 -8.13 1.67
C VAL A 157 10.26 -9.25 1.21
N ALA A 158 9.04 -9.33 1.73
CA ALA A 158 7.97 -10.05 1.07
C ALA A 158 7.26 -9.13 0.09
N GLY A 159 6.94 -9.65 -1.09
CA GLY A 159 6.25 -8.88 -2.12
C GLY A 159 5.45 -9.77 -3.05
N SER A 160 4.24 -9.32 -3.40
CA SER A 160 3.50 -9.89 -4.52
C SER A 160 4.25 -9.68 -5.83
N ASP A 161 3.95 -10.52 -6.81
CA ASP A 161 4.55 -10.43 -8.15
C ASP A 161 4.30 -9.05 -8.78
N PRO A 162 5.32 -8.20 -9.01
CA PRO A 162 5.11 -6.84 -9.47
C PRO A 162 4.74 -6.85 -10.96
N GLY A 163 3.90 -5.89 -11.38
CA GLY A 163 3.42 -5.79 -12.75
C GLY A 163 4.52 -5.38 -13.73
N ASN A 164 5.48 -4.55 -13.28
CA ASN A 164 6.61 -4.08 -14.07
C ASN A 164 7.81 -3.63 -13.20
N ALA A 165 8.91 -3.25 -13.85
CA ALA A 165 10.15 -2.81 -13.21
C ALA A 165 10.02 -1.51 -12.39
N VAL A 166 9.18 -0.57 -12.82
CA VAL A 166 8.94 0.70 -12.11
C VAL A 166 8.21 0.43 -10.79
N GLU A 167 7.21 -0.45 -10.80
CA GLU A 167 6.52 -0.91 -9.60
C GLU A 167 7.46 -1.60 -8.62
N LEU A 168 8.31 -2.52 -9.10
CA LEU A 168 9.30 -3.16 -8.24
C LEU A 168 10.28 -2.14 -7.65
N ALA A 169 10.74 -1.15 -8.42
CA ALA A 169 11.62 -0.10 -7.92
C ALA A 169 10.96 0.75 -6.81
N ALA A 170 9.67 1.09 -6.97
CA ALA A 170 8.88 1.78 -5.96
C ALA A 170 8.69 0.91 -4.69
N THR A 171 8.40 -0.38 -4.85
CA THR A 171 8.28 -1.33 -3.74
C THR A 171 9.60 -1.49 -2.98
N LEU A 172 10.72 -1.71 -3.68
CA LEU A 172 12.04 -1.80 -3.05
C LEU A 172 12.39 -0.51 -2.29
N THR A 173 11.99 0.64 -2.81
CA THR A 173 12.14 1.92 -2.11
C THR A 173 11.35 1.95 -0.82
N HIS A 174 10.08 1.56 -0.85
CA HIS A 174 9.20 1.48 0.32
C HIS A 174 9.81 0.60 1.41
N GLU A 175 10.21 -0.61 1.04
CA GLU A 175 10.68 -1.62 1.98
C GLU A 175 12.08 -1.31 2.54
N ALA A 176 12.95 -0.68 1.75
CA ALA A 176 14.23 -0.18 2.24
C ALA A 176 14.06 0.89 3.32
N GLN A 177 13.06 1.77 3.20
CA GLN A 177 12.78 2.75 4.24
C GLN A 177 12.26 2.10 5.53
N HIS A 178 11.41 1.08 5.46
CA HIS A 178 11.01 0.30 6.64
C HIS A 178 12.20 -0.34 7.33
N SER A 179 13.10 -0.97 6.57
CA SER A 179 14.35 -1.53 7.10
C SER A 179 15.20 -0.47 7.80
N LYS A 180 15.41 0.68 7.16
CA LYS A 180 16.24 1.78 7.67
C LYS A 180 15.68 2.40 8.94
N LEU A 181 14.37 2.68 8.97
CA LEU A 181 13.73 3.21 10.17
C LEU A 181 13.62 2.15 11.27
N GLY A 182 13.38 0.88 10.92
CA GLY A 182 13.41 -0.23 11.88
C GLY A 182 14.74 -0.30 12.63
N MET A 183 15.86 -0.24 11.90
CA MET A 183 17.19 -0.16 12.51
C MET A 183 17.36 1.08 13.39
N LEU A 184 16.93 2.25 12.91
CA LEU A 184 17.04 3.49 13.68
C LEU A 184 16.22 3.44 14.96
N MET A 185 15.01 2.89 14.92
CA MET A 185 14.12 2.74 16.08
C MET A 185 14.57 1.64 17.05
N HIS A 186 15.38 0.69 16.58
CA HIS A 186 16.06 -0.29 17.44
C HIS A 186 17.19 0.37 18.24
N LEU A 187 17.93 1.31 17.63
CA LEU A 187 19.04 2.02 18.26
C LEU A 187 18.58 3.22 19.10
N TYR A 188 17.52 3.90 18.68
CA TYR A 188 17.05 5.15 19.27
C TYR A 188 15.54 5.13 19.51
N ARG A 189 15.14 5.58 20.69
CA ARG A 189 13.72 5.73 21.04
C ARG A 189 13.19 7.06 20.49
N LEU A 190 12.42 7.00 19.40
CA LEU A 190 11.69 8.16 18.85
C LEU A 190 10.39 8.46 19.59
N VAL A 191 9.72 7.40 20.05
CA VAL A 191 8.44 7.44 20.78
C VAL A 191 8.65 6.79 22.14
N ASP A 192 7.93 7.26 23.15
CA ASP A 192 7.79 6.58 24.44
C ASP A 192 6.86 5.35 24.34
N GLN A 193 6.27 4.91 25.45
CA GLN A 193 5.34 3.78 25.43
C GLN A 193 4.15 4.10 24.53
N GLU A 194 3.72 3.10 23.75
CA GLU A 194 2.58 3.24 22.86
C GLU A 194 1.30 3.43 23.69
N THR A 195 0.56 4.49 23.39
CA THR A 195 -0.77 4.72 23.96
C THR A 195 -1.86 3.97 23.17
N GLU A 196 -3.08 4.01 23.67
CA GLU A 196 -4.25 3.53 22.94
C GLU A 196 -4.66 4.45 21.78
N ASP A 197 -4.05 5.63 21.68
CA ASP A 197 -4.34 6.59 20.61
C ASP A 197 -4.05 6.00 19.24
N ARG A 198 -4.95 6.32 18.30
CA ARG A 198 -4.84 5.88 16.92
C ARG A 198 -5.12 7.04 16.00
N PHE A 199 -4.40 7.03 14.88
CA PHE A 199 -4.36 8.13 13.93
C PHE A 199 -4.81 7.65 12.56
N TYR A 200 -5.32 8.59 11.77
CA TYR A 200 -5.62 8.37 10.36
C TYR A 200 -4.32 8.27 9.56
N ALA A 201 -4.07 7.10 8.95
CA ALA A 201 -3.00 6.87 8.00
C ALA A 201 -3.57 6.89 6.56
N PRO A 202 -3.28 7.90 5.72
CA PRO A 202 -3.93 8.05 4.40
C PRO A 202 -3.65 6.95 3.37
N TRP A 203 -2.74 6.02 3.69
CA TRP A 203 -2.36 4.86 2.89
C TRP A 203 -2.83 3.53 3.49
N ARG A 204 -3.57 3.57 4.61
CA ARG A 204 -4.11 2.38 5.27
C ARG A 204 -5.59 2.53 5.57
N HIS A 205 -6.25 1.38 5.66
CA HIS A 205 -7.68 1.33 5.90
C HIS A 205 -8.00 1.41 7.40
N ASP A 206 -7.19 0.81 8.28
CA ASP A 206 -7.33 0.85 9.73
C ASP A 206 -6.62 2.05 10.39
N PRO A 207 -7.11 2.53 11.55
CA PRO A 207 -6.41 3.48 12.41
C PRO A 207 -5.07 2.92 12.92
N ARG A 208 -4.02 3.76 12.98
CA ARG A 208 -2.65 3.33 13.31
C ARG A 208 -2.14 3.93 14.60
N PRO A 209 -1.38 3.18 15.43
CA PRO A 209 -0.66 3.77 16.55
C PRO A 209 0.46 4.68 16.04
N LEU A 210 0.98 5.56 16.91
CA LEU A 210 2.00 6.55 16.56
C LEU A 210 3.26 5.93 15.94
N ARG A 211 3.76 4.81 16.47
CA ARG A 211 4.90 4.09 15.87
C ARG A 211 4.59 3.61 14.44
N GLY A 212 3.39 3.10 14.24
CA GLY A 212 2.90 2.68 12.93
C GLY A 212 2.78 3.85 11.95
N MET A 213 2.40 5.03 12.44
CA MET A 213 2.38 6.26 11.64
C MET A 213 3.79 6.67 11.21
N LEU A 214 4.77 6.70 12.12
CA LEU A 214 6.16 7.04 11.78
C LEU A 214 6.75 6.09 10.74
N GLN A 215 6.47 4.78 10.88
CA GLN A 215 6.85 3.77 9.88
C GLN A 215 6.25 4.06 8.51
N GLY A 216 4.95 4.33 8.45
CA GLY A 216 4.28 4.67 7.19
C GLY A 216 4.80 5.95 6.57
N ILE A 217 4.91 7.03 7.35
CA ILE A 217 5.42 8.32 6.89
C ILE A 217 6.81 8.14 6.26
N TYR A 218 7.74 7.48 6.95
CA TYR A 218 9.10 7.32 6.43
C TYR A 218 9.16 6.45 5.17
N ALA A 219 8.33 5.42 5.08
CA ALA A 219 8.21 4.61 3.86
C ALA A 219 7.67 5.42 2.68
N PHE A 220 6.56 6.13 2.87
CA PHE A 220 5.95 6.94 1.81
C PHE A 220 6.75 8.20 1.46
N MET A 221 7.59 8.71 2.36
CA MET A 221 8.62 9.71 2.02
C MET A 221 9.59 9.17 0.96
N GLY A 222 10.03 7.93 1.10
CA GLY A 222 10.84 7.24 0.09
C GLY A 222 10.10 7.12 -1.24
N VAL A 223 8.85 6.65 -1.20
CA VAL A 223 8.01 6.47 -2.39
C VAL A 223 7.76 7.80 -3.11
N ALA A 224 7.42 8.86 -2.38
CA ALA A 224 7.21 10.20 -2.94
C ALA A 224 8.49 10.71 -3.62
N ARG A 225 9.65 10.54 -2.98
CA ARG A 225 10.95 10.93 -3.53
C ARG A 225 11.30 10.15 -4.79
N PHE A 226 11.03 8.84 -4.82
CA PHE A 226 11.20 8.01 -6.01
C PHE A 226 10.35 8.53 -7.17
N TRP A 227 9.04 8.74 -6.97
CA TRP A 227 8.17 9.24 -8.05
C TRP A 227 8.53 10.65 -8.50
N ARG A 228 8.95 11.51 -7.57
CA ARG A 228 9.48 12.84 -7.89
C ARG A 228 10.70 12.75 -8.81
N GLY A 229 11.66 11.91 -8.45
CA GLY A 229 12.88 11.72 -9.23
C GLY A 229 12.63 11.03 -10.57
N HIS A 230 11.77 10.00 -10.59
CA HIS A 230 11.36 9.32 -11.82
C HIS A 230 10.73 10.31 -12.81
N ARG A 231 9.89 11.23 -12.33
CA ARG A 231 9.26 12.27 -13.16
C ARG A 231 10.24 13.35 -13.65
N LEU A 232 11.32 13.59 -12.93
CA LEU A 232 12.32 14.62 -13.26
C LEU A 232 13.50 14.08 -14.08
N GLY A 233 13.67 12.76 -14.15
CA GLY A 233 14.83 12.13 -14.77
C GLY A 233 14.80 12.17 -16.30
N ASP A 234 15.98 12.04 -16.91
CA ASP A 234 16.13 12.06 -18.38
C ASP A 234 15.40 10.89 -19.08
N LEU A 235 15.10 9.81 -18.34
CA LEU A 235 14.31 8.68 -18.83
C LEU A 235 12.81 9.00 -18.97
N SER A 236 12.31 10.06 -18.30
CA SER A 236 10.91 10.47 -18.34
C SER A 236 10.62 11.57 -19.36
N GLY A 237 11.24 11.50 -20.54
CA GLY A 237 10.97 12.43 -21.64
C GLY A 237 9.49 12.43 -22.05
N ALA A 238 9.09 13.32 -22.96
CA ALA A 238 7.69 13.47 -23.42
C ALA A 238 7.04 12.18 -23.98
N SER A 239 7.84 11.13 -24.22
CA SER A 239 7.41 9.82 -24.70
C SER A 239 7.37 8.73 -23.61
N ASP A 240 7.68 9.03 -22.35
CA ASP A 240 7.61 8.07 -21.26
C ASP A 240 6.13 7.72 -20.96
N PRO A 241 5.71 6.46 -21.16
CA PRO A 241 4.34 6.01 -20.88
C PRO A 241 3.97 6.19 -19.39
N HIS A 242 4.96 6.26 -18.49
CA HIS A 242 4.75 6.38 -17.05
C HIS A 242 4.80 7.82 -16.52
N ALA A 243 5.04 8.84 -17.36
CA ALA A 243 5.15 10.22 -16.90
C ALA A 243 3.88 10.72 -16.18
N GLY A 244 2.70 10.37 -16.71
CA GLY A 244 1.42 10.71 -16.08
C GLY A 244 1.21 10.01 -14.74
N LEU A 245 1.60 8.73 -14.65
CA LEU A 245 1.56 7.95 -13.43
C LEU A 245 2.51 8.53 -12.37
N ALA A 246 3.75 8.85 -12.74
CA ALA A 246 4.73 9.41 -11.83
C ALA A 246 4.30 10.78 -11.26
N ALA A 247 3.70 11.64 -12.10
CA ALA A 247 3.13 12.91 -11.65
C ALA A 247 1.96 12.72 -10.69
N PHE A 248 1.06 11.78 -10.97
CA PHE A 248 -0.06 11.45 -10.09
C PHE A 248 0.41 10.89 -8.73
N GLU A 249 1.31 9.90 -8.75
CA GLU A 249 1.80 9.27 -7.52
C GLU A 249 2.54 10.29 -6.65
N PHE A 250 3.42 11.11 -7.21
CA PHE A 250 4.06 12.17 -6.44
C PHE A 250 3.06 13.19 -5.88
N ALA A 251 2.07 13.62 -6.67
CA ALA A 251 1.01 14.52 -6.21
C ALA A 251 0.21 13.94 -5.03
N LEU A 252 -0.11 12.64 -5.11
CA LEU A 252 -0.86 11.94 -4.08
C LEU A 252 -0.05 11.81 -2.79
N TRP A 253 1.17 11.26 -2.87
CA TRP A 253 1.97 10.99 -1.68
C TRP A 253 2.42 12.26 -0.97
N ARG A 254 2.82 13.33 -1.70
CA ARG A 254 3.18 14.60 -1.05
C ARG A 254 2.00 15.20 -0.28
N ARG A 255 0.77 15.05 -0.79
CA ARG A 255 -0.45 15.55 -0.14
C ARG A 255 -0.77 14.72 1.10
N GLN A 256 -0.76 13.40 0.96
CA GLN A 256 -1.06 12.48 2.05
C GLN A 256 -0.05 12.57 3.19
N LEU A 257 1.24 12.74 2.87
CA LEU A 257 2.28 12.99 3.86
C LEU A 257 2.06 14.31 4.61
N ALA A 258 1.67 15.38 3.92
CA ALA A 258 1.36 16.66 4.57
C ALA A 258 0.22 16.51 5.59
N VAL A 259 -0.85 15.80 5.20
CA VAL A 259 -1.98 15.49 6.12
C VAL A 259 -1.52 14.66 7.32
N ALA A 260 -0.72 13.61 7.08
CA ALA A 260 -0.25 12.74 8.14
C ALA A 260 0.69 13.45 9.12
N LEU A 261 1.63 14.26 8.63
CA LEU A 261 2.59 15.00 9.44
C LEU A 261 1.92 16.11 10.27
N ALA A 262 0.98 16.84 9.68
CA ALA A 262 0.20 17.85 10.40
C ALA A 262 -0.55 17.26 11.61
N GLY A 263 -0.97 16.00 11.54
CA GLY A 263 -1.63 15.30 12.64
C GLY A 263 -0.70 14.85 13.79
N LEU A 264 0.62 14.93 13.62
CA LEU A 264 1.59 14.36 14.58
C LEU A 264 2.48 15.37 15.31
N GLY A 265 2.51 16.65 14.92
CA GLY A 265 3.48 17.62 15.44
C GLY A 265 3.51 17.76 16.97
N ASP A 266 2.34 17.67 17.61
CA ASP A 266 2.17 17.96 19.04
C ASP A 266 1.94 16.72 19.92
N GLN A 267 2.25 15.52 19.42
CA GLN A 267 1.99 14.30 20.19
C GLN A 267 2.91 14.20 21.42
N PRO A 268 2.37 14.09 22.64
CA PRO A 268 3.17 14.10 23.87
C PRO A 268 4.10 12.88 24.00
N GLU A 269 3.79 11.78 23.32
CA GLU A 269 4.58 10.55 23.29
C GLU A 269 5.85 10.67 22.44
N LEU A 270 5.96 11.71 21.60
CA LEU A 270 7.19 11.95 20.85
C LEU A 270 8.31 12.40 21.81
N ARG A 271 9.44 11.70 21.77
CA ARG A 271 10.65 12.15 22.47
C ARG A 271 11.29 13.32 21.71
N PRO A 272 12.27 14.05 22.29
CA PRO A 272 12.93 15.15 21.58
C PRO A 272 13.50 14.76 20.21
N LEU A 273 14.07 13.56 20.08
CA LEU A 273 14.54 13.05 18.78
C LEU A 273 13.38 12.70 17.83
N GLY A 274 12.25 12.20 18.34
CA GLY A 274 11.04 11.93 17.56
C GLY A 274 10.40 13.20 17.02
N ARG A 275 10.28 14.26 17.85
CA ARG A 275 9.81 15.57 17.39
C ARG A 275 10.71 16.14 16.30
N ARG A 276 12.03 16.18 16.53
CA ARG A 276 12.99 16.61 15.51
C ARG A 276 12.89 15.79 14.23
N PHE A 277 12.67 14.48 14.35
CA PHE A 277 12.49 13.60 13.19
C PHE A 277 11.22 13.99 12.40
N VAL A 278 10.08 14.18 13.06
CA VAL A 278 8.83 14.61 12.42
C VAL A 278 8.97 16.00 11.79
N GLU A 279 9.57 16.96 12.50
CA GLU A 279 9.84 18.33 12.00
C GLU A 279 10.67 18.30 10.70
N LEU A 280 11.79 17.57 10.68
CA LEU A 280 12.63 17.48 9.48
C LEU A 280 11.92 16.82 8.29
N LEU A 281 11.02 15.87 8.53
CA LEU A 281 10.21 15.29 7.46
C LEU A 281 9.13 16.27 6.99
N GLY A 282 8.56 17.06 7.91
CA GLY A 282 7.67 18.19 7.63
C GLY A 282 8.30 19.19 6.68
N ASP A 283 9.48 19.71 7.03
CA ASP A 283 10.21 20.69 6.22
C ASP A 283 10.44 20.21 4.77
N VAL A 284 10.74 18.91 4.59
CA VAL A 284 10.93 18.32 3.26
C VAL A 284 9.60 18.28 2.48
N VAL A 285 8.51 17.86 3.13
CA VAL A 285 7.19 17.74 2.49
C VAL A 285 6.60 19.11 2.17
N ASP A 286 6.84 20.11 3.02
CA ASP A 286 6.43 21.50 2.80
C ASP A 286 7.12 22.07 1.56
N GLY A 287 8.43 21.83 1.41
CA GLY A 287 9.17 22.19 0.20
C GLY A 287 8.64 21.49 -1.07
N TRP A 288 8.04 20.30 -0.96
CA TRP A 288 7.40 19.63 -2.09
C TRP A 288 6.04 20.22 -2.46
N GLN A 289 5.35 20.94 -1.56
CA GLN A 289 4.04 21.55 -1.88
C GLN A 289 4.16 22.67 -2.91
N GLU A 290 5.30 23.36 -2.94
CA GLU A 290 5.58 24.47 -3.87
C GLU A 290 5.83 24.01 -5.31
N GLU A 291 6.12 22.72 -5.51
CA GLU A 291 6.44 22.18 -6.83
C GLU A 291 5.20 22.14 -7.74
N ARG A 292 5.32 22.72 -8.95
CA ARG A 292 4.24 22.73 -9.94
C ARG A 292 4.11 21.37 -10.61
N LEU A 293 2.87 20.88 -10.70
CA LEU A 293 2.53 19.61 -11.34
C LEU A 293 1.48 19.82 -12.45
N PRO A 294 1.38 18.90 -13.42
CA PRO A 294 0.27 18.90 -14.37
C PRO A 294 -1.07 18.91 -13.64
N ALA A 295 -1.98 19.80 -14.04
CA ALA A 295 -3.28 19.98 -13.38
C ALA A 295 -4.08 18.66 -13.29
N ALA A 296 -4.04 17.84 -14.34
CA ALA A 296 -4.71 16.55 -14.36
C ALA A 296 -4.21 15.59 -13.26
N ALA A 297 -2.89 15.56 -13.01
CA ALA A 297 -2.31 14.73 -11.95
C ALA A 297 -2.73 15.23 -10.56
N GLN A 298 -2.77 16.54 -10.37
CA GLN A 298 -3.19 17.16 -9.11
C GLN A 298 -4.67 16.90 -8.81
N VAL A 299 -5.56 17.10 -9.78
CA VAL A 299 -6.99 16.78 -9.66
C VAL A 299 -7.22 15.30 -9.35
N ALA A 300 -6.49 14.40 -10.02
CA ALA A 300 -6.60 12.97 -9.77
C ALA A 300 -6.13 12.61 -8.35
N ALA A 301 -5.01 13.16 -7.89
CA ALA A 301 -4.49 12.96 -6.54
C ALA A 301 -5.45 13.50 -5.46
N ASP A 302 -6.03 14.68 -5.66
CA ASP A 302 -6.98 15.28 -4.73
C ASP A 302 -8.25 14.42 -4.62
N ARG A 303 -8.75 13.92 -5.76
CA ARG A 303 -9.90 13.00 -5.80
C ARG A 303 -9.63 11.72 -5.01
N VAL A 304 -8.49 11.08 -5.24
CA VAL A 304 -8.12 9.82 -4.55
C VAL A 304 -7.92 10.04 -3.05
N ALA A 305 -7.23 11.12 -2.67
CA ALA A 305 -7.03 11.45 -1.26
C ALA A 305 -8.35 11.75 -0.55
N ALA A 306 -9.26 12.45 -1.22
CA ALA A 306 -10.56 12.77 -0.66
C ALA A 306 -11.45 11.51 -0.53
N ASP A 307 -11.55 10.68 -1.57
CA ASP A 307 -12.28 9.40 -1.51
C ASP A 307 -11.82 8.55 -0.32
N HIS A 308 -10.50 8.35 -0.20
CA HIS A 308 -9.93 7.58 0.91
C HIS A 308 -10.30 8.19 2.26
N SER A 309 -10.11 9.50 2.43
CA SER A 309 -10.40 10.18 3.70
C SER A 309 -11.88 10.11 4.09
N VAL A 310 -12.80 10.28 3.14
CA VAL A 310 -14.24 10.24 3.39
C VAL A 310 -14.67 8.84 3.82
N ARG A 311 -14.22 7.81 3.08
CA ARG A 311 -14.53 6.42 3.42
C ARG A 311 -13.93 6.03 4.77
N TRP A 312 -12.69 6.42 5.04
CA TRP A 312 -12.05 6.15 6.33
C TRP A 312 -12.85 6.74 7.48
N ARG A 313 -13.27 8.01 7.38
CA ARG A 313 -14.09 8.65 8.42
C ARG A 313 -15.43 7.95 8.62
N LEU A 314 -16.13 7.58 7.54
CA LEU A 314 -17.40 6.86 7.62
C LEU A 314 -17.28 5.48 8.28
N HIS A 315 -16.13 4.82 8.15
CA HIS A 315 -15.87 3.54 8.81
C HIS A 315 -15.43 3.71 10.26
N HIS A 316 -14.58 4.70 10.55
CA HIS A 316 -13.84 4.76 11.81
C HIS A 316 -14.28 5.86 12.77
N LEU A 317 -15.16 6.77 12.38
CA LEU A 317 -15.60 7.87 13.23
C LEU A 317 -17.10 7.80 13.50
N ALA A 318 -17.46 8.04 14.75
CA ALA A 318 -18.84 8.26 15.18
C ALA A 318 -19.02 9.73 15.56
N PRO A 319 -19.98 10.46 14.95
CA PRO A 319 -20.26 11.84 15.35
C PRO A 319 -20.89 11.89 16.74
N HIS A 320 -20.76 13.03 17.42
CA HIS A 320 -21.37 13.23 18.73
C HIS A 320 -22.91 13.13 18.66
N PRO A 321 -23.59 12.30 19.47
CA PRO A 321 -25.03 12.07 19.35
C PRO A 321 -25.89 13.33 19.49
N GLU A 322 -25.54 14.24 20.40
CA GLU A 322 -26.26 15.52 20.55
C GLU A 322 -26.17 16.41 19.30
N LEU A 323 -25.02 16.39 18.61
CA LEU A 323 -24.80 17.15 17.39
C LEU A 323 -25.69 16.62 16.27
N VAL A 324 -25.80 15.29 16.15
CA VAL A 324 -26.72 14.63 15.21
C VAL A 324 -28.17 15.01 15.51
N ALA A 325 -28.60 14.91 16.77
CA ALA A 325 -29.97 15.21 17.17
C ALA A 325 -30.34 16.69 16.93
N ALA A 326 -29.43 17.61 17.21
CA ALA A 326 -29.64 19.04 17.00
C ALA A 326 -29.79 19.37 15.50
N LEU A 327 -28.92 18.82 14.65
CA LEU A 327 -28.94 19.07 13.21
C LEU A 327 -30.08 18.34 12.48
N ALA A 328 -30.51 17.19 12.97
CA ALA A 328 -31.66 16.46 12.41
C ALA A 328 -33.02 17.07 12.80
N GLY A 329 -33.05 17.91 13.84
CA GLY A 329 -34.23 18.63 14.30
C GLY A 329 -34.47 19.94 13.54
N ASP A 330 -34.46 21.07 14.25
CA ASP A 330 -34.60 22.41 13.67
C ASP A 330 -33.23 23.14 13.69
N PRO A 331 -32.44 23.10 12.61
CA PRO A 331 -31.12 23.72 12.56
C PRO A 331 -31.17 25.26 12.69
N SER A 332 -32.33 25.91 12.49
CA SER A 332 -32.46 27.37 12.60
C SER A 332 -32.37 27.90 14.04
N ARG A 333 -32.40 27.00 15.04
CA ARG A 333 -32.42 27.34 16.47
C ARG A 333 -31.09 27.12 17.17
N VAL A 334 -30.02 26.88 16.42
CA VAL A 334 -28.76 26.38 16.98
C VAL A 334 -27.65 27.41 16.80
N ASP A 335 -27.02 27.81 17.91
CA ASP A 335 -25.76 28.55 17.88
C ASP A 335 -24.65 27.60 17.41
N GLU A 336 -24.18 27.79 16.17
CA GLU A 336 -23.18 26.93 15.53
C GLU A 336 -21.89 26.82 16.35
N VAL A 337 -21.41 27.91 16.94
CA VAL A 337 -20.13 27.90 17.69
C VAL A 337 -20.28 27.08 18.97
N ALA A 338 -21.39 27.27 19.69
CA ALA A 338 -21.69 26.51 20.89
C ALA A 338 -21.99 25.03 20.58
N LEU A 339 -22.49 24.73 19.39
CA LEU A 339 -22.87 23.38 18.98
C LEU A 339 -21.64 22.49 18.74
N PHE A 340 -20.59 23.00 18.10
CA PHE A 340 -19.39 22.21 17.80
C PHE A 340 -18.34 22.22 18.93
N ALA A 341 -18.42 23.16 19.87
CA ALA A 341 -17.46 23.28 20.97
C ALA A 341 -17.36 21.98 21.81
N GLY A 342 -16.19 21.34 21.78
CA GLY A 342 -15.91 20.10 22.52
C GLY A 342 -16.61 18.84 21.99
N ARG A 343 -17.37 18.94 20.89
CA ARG A 343 -18.16 17.82 20.33
C ARG A 343 -17.52 17.26 19.05
N GLY A 344 -16.25 16.86 19.15
CA GLY A 344 -15.55 16.17 18.07
C GLY A 344 -16.07 14.73 17.86
N PRO A 345 -15.85 14.13 16.68
CA PRO A 345 -16.17 12.72 16.47
C PRO A 345 -15.27 11.82 17.33
N ALA A 346 -15.84 10.72 17.81
CA ALA A 346 -15.09 9.68 18.52
C ALA A 346 -14.55 8.64 17.52
N LEU A 347 -13.35 8.12 17.79
CA LEU A 347 -12.79 7.03 17.01
C LEU A 347 -13.43 5.69 17.44
N GLU A 348 -14.09 5.03 16.48
CA GLU A 348 -14.64 3.69 16.59
C GLU A 348 -14.07 2.81 15.47
N PRO A 349 -12.95 2.11 15.69
CA PRO A 349 -12.33 1.31 14.65
C PRO A 349 -13.27 0.21 14.11
N ASP A 350 -13.58 0.24 12.81
CA ASP A 350 -14.26 -0.85 12.10
C ASP A 350 -13.26 -1.97 11.72
N PRO A 351 -13.28 -3.14 12.38
CA PRO A 351 -12.38 -4.25 12.04
C PRO A 351 -12.73 -4.92 10.70
N ARG A 352 -13.86 -4.56 10.07
CA ARG A 352 -14.33 -5.13 8.80
C ARG A 352 -14.26 -4.13 7.65
N VAL A 353 -13.50 -3.05 7.81
CA VAL A 353 -13.31 -2.04 6.76
C VAL A 353 -12.82 -2.72 5.47
N PRO A 354 -13.49 -2.51 4.33
CA PRO A 354 -13.04 -3.06 3.05
C PRO A 354 -11.84 -2.28 2.52
N SER A 355 -11.31 -2.66 1.36
CA SER A 355 -10.27 -1.86 0.73
C SER A 355 -10.79 -0.46 0.39
N LEU A 356 -10.04 0.56 0.83
CA LEU A 356 -10.33 1.97 0.53
C LEU A 356 -9.64 2.46 -0.76
N ASN A 357 -8.91 1.59 -1.47
CA ASN A 357 -8.05 1.97 -2.60
C ASN A 357 -8.74 1.93 -3.96
N VAL A 358 -10.07 1.85 -4.03
CA VAL A 358 -10.82 1.70 -5.29
C VAL A 358 -10.45 2.80 -6.30
N TRP A 359 -10.52 4.07 -5.89
CA TRP A 359 -10.19 5.20 -6.78
C TRP A 359 -8.69 5.30 -7.08
N TRP A 360 -7.82 4.89 -6.16
CA TRP A 360 -6.37 4.78 -6.43
C TRP A 360 -6.10 3.75 -7.52
N SER A 361 -6.67 2.54 -7.40
CA SER A 361 -6.53 1.46 -8.38
C SER A 361 -7.10 1.83 -9.74
N LEU A 362 -8.29 2.47 -9.79
CA LEU A 362 -8.89 2.96 -11.03
C LEU A 362 -7.98 4.00 -11.72
N THR A 363 -7.43 4.93 -10.95
CA THR A 363 -6.56 5.99 -11.47
C THR A 363 -5.23 5.41 -11.96
N ARG A 364 -4.60 4.52 -11.19
CA ARG A 364 -3.39 3.80 -11.62
C ARG A 364 -3.62 3.01 -12.88
N SER A 365 -4.70 2.23 -12.96
CA SER A 365 -4.99 1.40 -14.13
C SER A 365 -5.17 2.27 -15.39
N GLY A 366 -5.93 3.35 -15.30
CA GLY A 366 -6.14 4.29 -16.41
C GLY A 366 -4.91 5.12 -16.81
N LEU A 367 -3.94 5.33 -15.91
CA LEU A 367 -2.68 6.01 -16.21
C LEU A 367 -1.60 5.04 -16.69
N GLY A 368 -1.55 3.83 -16.15
CA GLY A 368 -0.55 2.80 -16.45
C GLY A 368 -0.80 2.04 -17.75
N ALA A 369 -2.05 1.99 -18.23
CA ALA A 369 -2.39 1.37 -19.53
C ALA A 369 -1.93 2.18 -20.75
N ARG A 370 -1.50 3.44 -20.56
CA ARG A 370 -1.07 4.34 -21.64
C ARG A 370 0.29 3.92 -22.19
N THR A 371 0.30 2.98 -23.13
CA THR A 371 1.53 2.51 -23.82
C THR A 371 1.79 3.25 -25.14
N GLY A 372 1.18 4.43 -25.36
CA GLY A 372 1.32 5.21 -26.59
C GLY A 372 1.36 6.73 -26.37
N PRO A 373 1.92 7.51 -27.32
CA PRO A 373 2.05 8.94 -27.18
C PRO A 373 0.70 9.64 -27.44
N GLY A 374 0.11 10.24 -26.41
CA GLY A 374 -1.02 11.17 -26.57
C GLY A 374 -1.87 11.37 -25.31
N PRO A 375 -2.19 12.61 -24.92
CA PRO A 375 -3.18 12.89 -23.90
C PRO A 375 -4.56 12.95 -24.55
N ASP A 376 -5.13 11.81 -24.96
CA ASP A 376 -6.53 11.77 -25.40
C ASP A 376 -7.38 11.06 -24.34
N GLU A 377 -8.27 11.79 -23.69
CA GLU A 377 -9.28 11.25 -22.76
C GLU A 377 -10.23 10.24 -23.45
N ASN A 378 -10.28 10.26 -24.79
CA ASN A 378 -11.04 9.33 -25.62
C ASN A 378 -10.25 8.11 -26.10
N SER A 379 -8.96 7.99 -25.73
CA SER A 379 -8.16 6.82 -26.09
C SER A 379 -8.66 5.56 -25.37
N VAL A 380 -8.47 4.40 -26.04
CA VAL A 380 -8.80 3.06 -25.51
C VAL A 380 -8.02 2.74 -24.22
N ASP A 381 -6.97 3.50 -23.92
CA ASP A 381 -6.06 3.37 -22.78
C ASP A 381 -6.24 4.45 -21.70
N GLY A 382 -7.22 5.36 -21.85
CA GLY A 382 -7.56 6.37 -20.84
C GLY A 382 -8.61 5.91 -19.82
N PRO A 383 -9.03 6.79 -18.89
CA PRO A 383 -10.05 6.48 -17.87
C PRO A 383 -11.34 5.88 -18.45
N ARG A 384 -11.81 6.39 -19.59
CA ARG A 384 -12.99 5.86 -20.31
C ARG A 384 -12.77 4.43 -20.82
N GLY A 385 -11.61 4.19 -21.43
CA GLY A 385 -11.22 2.86 -21.92
C GLY A 385 -11.12 1.83 -20.79
N GLU A 386 -10.58 2.23 -19.64
CA GLU A 386 -10.53 1.37 -18.45
C GLU A 386 -11.91 1.07 -17.89
N ALA A 387 -12.81 2.08 -17.83
CA ALA A 387 -14.20 1.87 -17.43
C ALA A 387 -14.88 0.79 -18.29
N ASP A 388 -14.60 0.79 -19.60
CA ASP A 388 -15.15 -0.19 -20.52
C ASP A 388 -14.51 -1.58 -20.40
N ARG A 389 -13.21 -1.68 -20.05
CA ARG A 389 -12.57 -2.97 -19.74
C ARG A 389 -13.17 -3.60 -18.50
N LEU A 390 -13.35 -2.82 -17.44
CA LEU A 390 -13.98 -3.25 -16.19
C LEU A 390 -15.43 -3.66 -16.41
N ALA A 391 -16.22 -2.84 -17.14
CA ALA A 391 -17.61 -3.17 -17.47
C ALA A 391 -17.75 -4.46 -18.31
N ARG A 392 -16.76 -4.79 -19.14
CA ARG A 392 -16.71 -6.04 -19.92
C ARG A 392 -16.09 -7.22 -19.15
N GLY A 393 -15.75 -7.04 -17.87
CA GLY A 393 -15.14 -8.07 -17.03
C GLY A 393 -13.70 -8.45 -17.42
N ARG A 394 -13.03 -7.64 -18.25
CA ARG A 394 -11.65 -7.86 -18.71
C ARG A 394 -10.59 -7.40 -17.71
N SER A 395 -11.00 -6.62 -16.71
CA SER A 395 -10.22 -6.17 -15.55
C SER A 395 -11.10 -6.38 -14.31
N ARG A 396 -10.50 -6.70 -13.14
CA ARG A 396 -11.23 -6.90 -11.88
C ARG A 396 -10.55 -6.11 -10.76
N ILE A 397 -11.04 -4.89 -10.54
CA ILE A 397 -10.72 -4.11 -9.34
C ILE A 397 -11.84 -4.41 -8.32
N PRO A 398 -11.51 -4.93 -7.12
CA PRO A 398 -12.49 -5.19 -6.07
C PRO A 398 -13.29 -3.93 -5.71
N ASP A 399 -14.55 -4.12 -5.31
CA ASP A 399 -15.44 -3.07 -4.78
C ASP A 399 -15.74 -1.87 -5.69
N VAL A 400 -15.42 -1.95 -6.99
CA VAL A 400 -15.83 -0.96 -8.00
C VAL A 400 -17.35 -1.01 -8.20
N ARG A 401 -18.00 0.16 -8.09
CA ARG A 401 -19.44 0.30 -8.29
C ARG A 401 -19.77 0.66 -9.74
N PRO A 402 -20.99 0.35 -10.21
CA PRO A 402 -21.50 0.88 -11.47
C PRO A 402 -21.42 2.41 -11.54
N ALA A 403 -21.68 3.11 -10.42
CA ALA A 403 -21.59 4.56 -10.34
C ALA A 403 -20.14 5.09 -10.52
N ASP A 404 -19.14 4.37 -9.99
CA ASP A 404 -17.71 4.71 -10.18
C ASP A 404 -17.35 4.67 -11.69
N LEU A 405 -17.80 3.64 -12.39
CA LEU A 405 -17.57 3.48 -13.84
C LEU A 405 -18.25 4.57 -14.67
N VAL A 406 -19.47 4.96 -14.29
CA VAL A 406 -20.22 6.06 -14.94
C VAL A 406 -19.52 7.40 -14.70
N LEU A 407 -19.05 7.65 -13.48
CA LEU A 407 -18.27 8.85 -13.15
C LEU A 407 -16.94 8.88 -13.93
N LEU A 408 -16.26 7.74 -14.05
CA LEU A 408 -15.02 7.62 -14.81
C LEU A 408 -15.21 7.91 -16.31
N ARG A 409 -16.40 7.65 -16.85
CA ARG A 409 -16.78 8.04 -18.22
C ARG A 409 -17.10 9.52 -18.39
N GLY A 410 -17.29 10.24 -17.28
CA GLY A 410 -17.62 11.66 -17.24
C GLY A 410 -19.12 11.97 -17.20
N ASP A 411 -19.99 10.97 -17.03
CA ASP A 411 -21.43 11.18 -16.86
C ASP A 411 -21.75 11.45 -15.38
N VAL A 412 -21.50 12.69 -14.97
CA VAL A 412 -21.64 13.14 -13.57
C VAL A 412 -23.09 13.03 -13.09
N ASP A 413 -24.06 13.39 -13.92
CA ASP A 413 -25.48 13.43 -13.52
C ASP A 413 -25.99 12.01 -13.25
N ARG A 414 -25.65 11.05 -14.13
CA ARG A 414 -26.01 9.65 -13.92
C ARG A 414 -25.27 9.05 -12.73
N ALA A 415 -23.98 9.36 -12.55
CA ALA A 415 -23.23 8.88 -11.38
C ALA A 415 -23.83 9.40 -10.07
N THR A 416 -24.19 10.69 -10.02
CA THR A 416 -24.85 11.32 -8.87
C THR A 416 -26.16 10.60 -8.52
N ALA A 417 -27.01 10.34 -9.51
CA ALA A 417 -28.27 9.63 -9.30
C ALA A 417 -28.05 8.21 -8.77
N LEU A 418 -27.02 7.50 -9.26
CA LEU A 418 -26.70 6.14 -8.80
C LEU A 418 -26.16 6.12 -7.37
N TYR A 419 -25.27 7.04 -7.01
CA TYR A 419 -24.78 7.15 -5.62
C TYR A 419 -25.90 7.49 -4.65
N ALA A 420 -26.74 8.48 -4.99
CA ALA A 420 -27.89 8.85 -4.17
C ALA A 420 -28.86 7.68 -4.00
N ALA A 421 -29.15 6.93 -5.07
CA ALA A 421 -30.01 5.75 -5.01
C ALA A 421 -29.43 4.65 -4.10
N GLU A 422 -28.11 4.43 -4.12
CA GLU A 422 -27.45 3.46 -3.23
C GLU A 422 -27.54 3.88 -1.76
N ILE A 423 -27.33 5.17 -1.47
CA ILE A 423 -27.46 5.74 -0.12
C ILE A 423 -28.89 5.58 0.40
N THR A 424 -29.90 5.99 -0.38
CA THR A 424 -31.32 5.90 -0.02
C THR A 424 -31.75 4.46 0.19
N ARG A 425 -31.31 3.53 -0.69
CA ARG A 425 -31.60 2.11 -0.54
C ARG A 425 -30.98 1.52 0.72
N ALA A 426 -29.72 1.84 1.01
CA ALA A 426 -29.05 1.35 2.22
C ALA A 426 -29.80 1.82 3.48
N ARG A 427 -30.23 3.09 3.52
CA ARG A 427 -31.08 3.62 4.60
C ARG A 427 -32.41 2.88 4.71
N ALA A 428 -33.13 2.68 3.61
CA ALA A 428 -34.42 1.99 3.60
C ALA A 428 -34.32 0.53 4.07
N GLU A 429 -33.18 -0.13 3.83
CA GLU A 429 -32.87 -1.48 4.30
C GLU A 429 -32.37 -1.52 5.76
N GLY A 430 -32.32 -0.39 6.45
CA GLY A 430 -31.81 -0.28 7.83
C GLY A 430 -30.30 -0.54 7.93
N ARG A 431 -29.56 -0.45 6.83
CA ARG A 431 -28.10 -0.58 6.82
C ARG A 431 -27.47 0.77 7.18
N GLY A 432 -26.61 0.77 8.20
CA GLY A 432 -25.94 1.99 8.66
C GLY A 432 -24.99 2.59 7.61
N PRO A 433 -24.49 3.83 7.86
CA PRO A 433 -23.65 4.59 6.92
C PRO A 433 -22.44 3.84 6.34
N ARG A 434 -21.83 2.94 7.12
CA ARG A 434 -20.70 2.09 6.69
C ARG A 434 -21.01 1.26 5.45
N ALA A 435 -22.26 0.81 5.30
CA ALA A 435 -22.67 -0.05 4.18
C ALA A 435 -22.74 0.67 2.83
N SER A 436 -22.85 2.00 2.84
CA SER A 436 -22.88 2.86 1.65
C SER A 436 -21.74 3.87 1.63
N ALA A 437 -20.66 3.63 2.40
CA ALA A 437 -19.57 4.60 2.57
C ALA A 437 -18.91 5.01 1.24
N GLY A 438 -18.73 4.05 0.31
CA GLY A 438 -18.22 4.37 -1.03
C GLY A 438 -19.18 5.20 -1.87
N ALA A 439 -20.50 5.07 -1.68
CA ALA A 439 -21.47 5.92 -2.38
C ALA A 439 -21.48 7.35 -1.83
N TRP A 440 -21.30 7.55 -0.54
CA TRP A 440 -21.11 8.88 0.06
C TRP A 440 -19.84 9.57 -0.46
N ALA A 441 -18.73 8.84 -0.52
CA ALA A 441 -17.49 9.36 -1.09
C ALA A 441 -17.65 9.69 -2.58
N GLY A 442 -18.26 8.80 -3.36
CA GLY A 442 -18.57 9.04 -4.76
C GLY A 442 -19.49 10.24 -4.99
N LEU A 443 -20.54 10.41 -4.19
CA LEU A 443 -21.44 11.57 -4.25
C LEU A 443 -20.66 12.88 -4.00
N ARG A 444 -19.75 12.89 -3.04
CA ARG A 444 -18.87 14.05 -2.80
C ARG A 444 -18.05 14.37 -4.04
N LEU A 445 -17.51 13.36 -4.74
CA LEU A 445 -16.74 13.57 -5.98
C LEU A 445 -17.58 14.20 -7.09
N THR A 446 -18.88 13.87 -7.20
CA THR A 446 -19.73 14.44 -8.23
C THR A 446 -20.07 15.91 -7.95
N LEU A 447 -20.26 16.29 -6.68
CA LEU A 447 -20.58 17.67 -6.28
C LEU A 447 -19.44 18.65 -6.58
N GLU A 448 -18.17 18.21 -6.51
CA GLU A 448 -17.01 19.05 -6.82
C GLU A 448 -16.86 19.43 -8.30
N THR A 449 -17.60 18.78 -9.20
CA THR A 449 -17.55 19.08 -10.64
C THR A 449 -18.30 20.37 -11.01
N GLY A 450 -18.67 21.20 -10.02
CA GLY A 450 -19.28 22.52 -10.20
C GLY A 450 -20.79 22.51 -10.40
N ARG A 451 -21.45 21.37 -10.19
CA ARG A 451 -22.90 21.21 -10.41
C ARG A 451 -23.74 21.11 -9.13
N GLY A 452 -23.10 21.07 -7.95
CA GLY A 452 -23.76 21.03 -6.65
C GLY A 452 -23.38 22.19 -5.74
N PRO A 453 -24.09 22.40 -4.61
CA PRO A 453 -23.69 23.40 -3.61
C PRO A 453 -22.29 23.11 -3.09
N VAL A 454 -21.36 24.07 -3.21
CA VAL A 454 -19.97 23.92 -2.75
C VAL A 454 -19.91 23.52 -1.27
N ASP A 455 -20.84 24.03 -0.47
CA ASP A 455 -20.92 23.72 0.96
C ASP A 455 -21.32 22.27 1.23
N ALA A 456 -22.13 21.65 0.37
CA ALA A 456 -22.47 20.23 0.49
C ALA A 456 -21.25 19.34 0.21
N ALA A 457 -20.45 19.68 -0.82
CA ALA A 457 -19.20 18.97 -1.11
C ALA A 457 -18.19 19.11 0.04
N ARG A 458 -18.10 20.31 0.64
CA ARG A 458 -17.25 20.57 1.82
C ARG A 458 -17.73 19.80 3.05
N ALA A 459 -19.02 19.79 3.34
CA ALA A 459 -19.58 19.04 4.47
C ALA A 459 -19.29 17.55 4.35
N LEU A 460 -19.49 16.97 3.16
CA LEU A 460 -19.16 15.57 2.89
C LEU A 460 -17.66 15.28 2.88
N TRP A 461 -16.81 16.28 2.69
CA TRP A 461 -15.37 16.10 2.86
C TRP A 461 -15.00 16.12 4.34
N PHE A 462 -15.32 17.19 5.06
CA PHE A 462 -14.80 17.42 6.40
C PHE A 462 -15.51 16.60 7.48
N GLN A 463 -16.80 16.32 7.33
CA GLN A 463 -17.62 15.62 8.33
C GLN A 463 -18.63 14.65 7.70
N PRO A 464 -18.21 13.73 6.80
CA PRO A 464 -19.12 12.77 6.18
C PRO A 464 -19.86 11.88 7.18
N GLU A 465 -19.22 11.51 8.28
CA GLU A 465 -19.82 10.74 9.35
C GLU A 465 -21.00 11.47 10.00
N LEU A 466 -20.90 12.80 10.17
CA LEU A 466 -21.97 13.61 10.68
C LEU A 466 -23.10 13.75 9.65
N VAL A 467 -22.77 14.05 8.40
CA VAL A 467 -23.76 14.18 7.31
C VAL A 467 -24.56 12.88 7.18
N ALA A 468 -23.90 11.73 7.17
CA ALA A 468 -24.57 10.45 7.05
C ALA A 468 -25.43 10.09 8.28
N ALA A 469 -24.97 10.44 9.49
CA ALA A 469 -25.75 10.25 10.72
C ALA A 469 -26.98 11.16 10.77
N VAL A 470 -26.85 12.44 10.39
CA VAL A 470 -27.98 13.37 10.28
C VAL A 470 -28.96 12.89 9.23
N TYR A 471 -28.49 12.49 8.04
CA TYR A 471 -29.35 11.92 7.00
C TYR A 471 -30.13 10.68 7.48
N ALA A 472 -29.52 9.84 8.33
CA ALA A 472 -30.21 8.69 8.92
C ALA A 472 -31.24 9.10 10.01
N ALA A 473 -30.99 10.19 10.72
CA ALA A 473 -31.79 10.66 11.85
C ALA A 473 -32.95 11.61 11.46
N VAL A 474 -32.86 12.28 10.31
CA VAL A 474 -33.96 13.11 9.79
C VAL A 474 -35.16 12.21 9.52
N LEU A 475 -36.24 12.38 10.29
CA LEU A 475 -37.50 11.70 10.06
C LEU A 475 -38.08 12.13 8.71
N ASP A 476 -38.64 11.18 7.95
CA ASP A 476 -39.35 11.49 6.69
C ASP A 476 -40.57 12.40 6.94
#